data_AF-A0A8T3PKY4-F1
#
_entry.id   AF-A0A8T3PKY4-F1
#
_cell.length_a   1.000
_cell.length_b   1.000
_cell.length_c   1.000
_cell.angle_alpha   90.00
_cell.angle_beta   90.00
_cell.angle_gamma   90.00
#
_symmetry.space_group_name_H-M   'P 1'
#
loop_
_entity.id
_entity.type
_entity.pdbx_description
1 polymer ?
#
loop_
_entity_poly.entity_id
_entity_poly.type
_entity_poly.pdbx_seq_one_letter_code
_entity_poly.pdbx_strand_id
1 'polypeptide(L)' 'MLDDKTSQSAVARLVGAATPPSHVILFGSYAQGPTDEGSNLDRLVIDREISNKADEYMGLRDALGSAV' A
#
# COMPACT_ATOMS: atom_id res chain seq x y z
N MET A 1 1.42 14.18 5.76
CA MET A 1 -0.04 13.92 5.85
C MET A 1 -0.60 13.66 4.45
N LEU A 2 -1.03 12.43 4.17
CA LEU A 2 -1.81 12.12 2.96
C LEU A 2 -3.24 12.60 3.18
N ASP A 3 -3.82 13.29 2.20
CA ASP A 3 -5.25 13.56 2.23
C ASP A 3 -6.05 12.29 1.88
N ASP A 4 -7.34 12.29 2.21
CA ASP A 4 -8.22 11.13 1.97
C ASP A 4 -8.21 10.67 0.51
N LYS A 5 -8.04 11.60 -0.43
CA LYS A 5 -7.95 11.29 -1.87
C LYS A 5 -6.69 10.52 -2.20
N THR A 6 -5.55 10.89 -1.62
CA THR A 6 -4.27 10.22 -1.86
C THR A 6 -4.25 8.84 -1.20
N SER A 7 -4.82 8.71 0.00
CA SER A 7 -5.00 7.43 0.68
C SER A 7 -5.91 6.48 -0.12
N GLN A 8 -7.06 6.95 -0.60
CA GLN A 8 -7.97 6.16 -1.43
C GLN A 8 -7.33 5.76 -2.77
N SER A 9 -6.59 6.68 -3.41
CA SER A 9 -5.88 6.36 -4.65
C SER A 9 -4.79 5.31 -4.43
N ALA A 10 -4.10 5.33 -3.29
CA ALA A 10 -3.08 4.32 -2.95
C ALA A 10 -3.72 2.95 -2.74
N VAL A 11 -4.84 2.88 -2.00
CA VAL A 11 -5.60 1.64 -1.80
C VAL A 11 -6.09 1.08 -3.13
N ALA A 12 -6.65 1.92 -4.01
CA ALA A 12 -7.14 1.48 -5.31
C ALA A 12 -6.03 0.89 -6.20
N ARG A 13 -4.84 1.50 -6.19
CA ARG A 13 -3.67 1.00 -6.93
C ARG A 13 -3.16 -0.33 -6.38
N LEU A 14 -3.11 -0.46 -5.04
CA LEU A 14 -2.73 -1.71 -4.38
C LEU A 14 -3.69 -2.84 -4.72
N VAL A 15 -5.00 -2.61 -4.62
CA VAL A 15 -6.01 -3.61 -4.97
C VAL A 15 -5.94 -4.01 -6.43
N GLY A 16 -5.65 -3.06 -7.34
CA GLY A 16 -5.49 -3.34 -8.76
C GLY A 16 -4.21 -4.13 -9.12
N ALA A 17 -3.18 -4.03 -8.30
CA ALA A 17 -1.91 -4.73 -8.51
C ALA A 17 -1.82 -6.07 -7.78
N ALA A 18 -2.54 -6.24 -6.67
CA ALA A 18 -2.50 -7.46 -5.87
C ALA A 18 -3.18 -8.64 -6.58
N THR A 19 -2.60 -9.82 -6.45
CA THR A 19 -3.17 -11.05 -7.03
C THR A 19 -4.46 -11.48 -6.30
N PRO A 20 -5.63 -11.57 -6.97
CA PRO A 20 -6.86 -11.98 -6.32
C PRO A 20 -6.89 -13.47 -5.92
N PRO A 21 -7.59 -13.84 -4.83
CA PRO A 21 -8.30 -12.97 -3.90
C PRO A 21 -7.36 -12.36 -2.86
N SER A 22 -7.41 -11.03 -2.72
CA SER A 22 -6.54 -10.23 -1.87
C SER A 22 -7.34 -9.31 -0.93
N HIS A 23 -6.82 -9.11 0.28
CA HIS A 23 -7.30 -8.09 1.21
C HIS A 23 -6.19 -7.08 1.47
N VAL A 24 -6.46 -5.81 1.19
CA VAL A 24 -5.50 -4.72 1.40
C VAL A 24 -5.90 -3.93 2.65
N ILE A 25 -4.96 -3.81 3.58
CA ILE A 25 -5.09 -2.96 4.77
C ILE A 25 -3.98 -1.92 4.74
N LEU A 26 -4.37 -0.64 4.69
CA LEU A 26 -3.47 0.51 4.77
C LEU A 26 -3.47 1.04 6.21
N PHE A 27 -2.32 1.06 6.88
CA PHE A 27 -2.17 1.56 8.25
C PHE A 27 -0.81 2.24 8.44
N GLY A 28 -0.70 3.24 9.28
CA GLY A 28 0.59 3.89 9.55
C GLY A 28 0.42 5.32 10.03
N SER A 29 1.44 5.86 10.67
CA SER A 29 1.42 7.24 11.18
C SER A 29 1.28 8.27 10.05
N TYR A 30 1.68 7.92 8.82
CA TYR A 30 1.44 8.75 7.63
C TYR A 30 -0.02 8.74 7.15
N ALA A 31 -0.81 7.73 7.54
CA ALA A 31 -2.21 7.58 7.16
C ALA A 31 -3.17 8.41 8.03
N GLN A 32 -2.83 8.65 9.31
CA GLN A 32 -3.59 9.53 10.21
C GLN A 32 -2.67 10.15 11.28
N GLY A 33 -2.55 11.49 11.28
CA GLY A 33 -1.90 12.25 12.36
C GLY A 33 -0.78 13.20 11.93
N PRO A 34 -0.28 14.05 12.86
CA PRO A 34 0.82 14.98 12.58
C PRO A 34 2.12 14.22 12.29
N THR A 35 2.76 14.56 11.17
CA THR A 35 3.82 13.77 10.53
C THR A 35 5.19 14.45 10.73
N ASP A 36 6.23 13.71 11.10
CA ASP A 36 7.64 14.15 11.16
C ASP A 36 8.52 13.38 10.14
N GLU A 37 9.80 13.73 10.02
CA GLU A 37 10.76 13.11 9.08
C GLU A 37 10.98 11.59 9.31
N GLY A 38 10.54 11.05 10.46
CA GLY A 38 10.61 9.62 10.78
C GLY A 38 9.31 8.85 10.49
N SER A 39 8.31 9.49 9.90
CA SER A 39 7.00 8.89 9.70
C SER A 39 6.98 7.92 8.52
N ASN A 40 6.70 6.64 8.82
CA ASN A 40 6.59 5.58 7.82
C ASN A 40 5.13 5.35 7.39
N LEU A 41 4.94 4.98 6.12
CA LEU A 41 3.69 4.42 5.64
C LEU A 41 3.82 2.90 5.61
N ASP A 42 3.20 2.23 6.57
CA ASP A 42 3.15 0.78 6.62
C ASP A 42 1.98 0.26 5.78
N ARG A 43 2.13 -0.94 5.22
CA ARG A 43 1.13 -1.53 4.32
C ARG A 43 1.10 -3.02 4.53
N LEU A 44 -0.10 -3.60 4.60
CA LEU A 44 -0.29 -5.04 4.64
C LEU A 44 -1.23 -5.47 3.53
N VAL A 45 -0.72 -6.29 2.63
CA VAL A 45 -1.49 -7.02 1.63
C VAL A 45 -1.56 -8.47 2.08
N ILE A 46 -2.78 -9.00 2.21
CA ILE A 46 -3.05 -10.38 2.61
C ILE A 46 -3.63 -11.10 1.40
N ASP A 47 -2.80 -11.90 0.76
CA ASP A 47 -3.21 -12.74 -0.37
C ASP A 47 -3.42 -14.18 0.09
N ARG A 48 -4.39 -14.85 -0.53
CA ARG A 48 -4.69 -16.26 -0.21
C ARG A 48 -3.56 -17.20 -0.61
N GLU A 49 -2.90 -16.92 -1.73
CA GLU A 49 -1.79 -17.70 -2.25
C GLU A 49 -0.85 -16.77 -3.02
N ILE A 50 0.44 -16.80 -2.70
CA ILE A 50 1.47 -16.00 -3.37
C ILE A 50 2.42 -16.96 -4.07
N SER A 51 2.31 -17.07 -5.40
CA SER A 51 3.13 -17.97 -6.20
C SER A 51 4.59 -17.50 -6.30
N ASN A 52 4.83 -16.19 -6.45
CA ASN A 52 6.17 -15.59 -6.41
C ASN A 52 6.16 -14.33 -5.55
N LYS A 53 6.77 -14.43 -4.36
CA LYS A 53 6.82 -13.33 -3.39
C LYS A 53 7.60 -12.12 -3.90
N ALA A 54 8.64 -12.33 -4.71
CA ALA A 54 9.48 -11.24 -5.20
C ALA A 54 8.72 -10.41 -6.24
N ASP A 55 8.07 -11.08 -7.19
CA ASP A 55 7.29 -10.43 -8.24
C ASP A 55 6.08 -9.69 -7.65
N GLU A 56 5.36 -10.33 -6.72
CA GLU A 56 4.23 -9.70 -6.01
C GLU A 56 4.68 -8.44 -5.26
N TYR A 57 5.78 -8.53 -4.50
CA TYR A 57 6.32 -7.39 -3.78
C TYR A 57 6.75 -6.25 -4.71
N MET A 58 7.40 -6.57 -5.83
CA MET A 58 7.81 -5.55 -6.81
C MET A 58 6.60 -4.89 -7.47
N GLY A 59 5.59 -5.67 -7.88
CA GLY A 59 4.36 -5.15 -8.47
C GLY A 59 3.59 -4.22 -7.52
N LEU A 60 3.46 -4.62 -6.25
CA LEU A 60 2.84 -3.79 -5.23
C LEU A 60 3.64 -2.49 -4.99
N ARG A 61 4.97 -2.58 -4.92
CA ARG A 61 5.86 -1.43 -4.74
C ARG A 61 5.74 -0.45 -5.91
N ASP A 62 5.73 -0.95 -7.15
CA ASP A 62 5.63 -0.12 -8.35
C ASP A 62 4.25 0.55 -8.47
N ALA A 63 3.17 -0.15 -8.11
CA ALA A 63 1.82 0.38 -8.13
C ALA A 63 1.64 1.62 -7.22
N LEU A 64 2.47 1.74 -6.20
CA LEU A 64 2.45 2.85 -5.26
C LEU A 64 3.27 4.05 -5.77
N GLY A 65 4.29 3.82 -6.59
CA GLY A 65 5.16 4.83 -7.17
C GLY A 65 5.90 5.69 -6.13
N SER A 66 6.58 6.75 -6.59
CA SER A 66 7.24 7.76 -5.71
C SER A 66 6.27 8.79 -5.12
N ALA A 67 4.97 8.47 -5.07
CA ALA A 67 3.91 9.39 -4.66
C ALA A 67 3.56 9.29 -3.16
N VAL A 68 4.43 8.64 -2.38
CA VAL A 68 4.50 8.75 -0.93
C VAL A 68 5.89 9.22 -0.56
#